data_AF-A0A671K5J0-F1
#
_entry.id   AF-A0A671K5J0-F1
#
_cell.length_a   1.000
_cell.length_b   1.000
_cell.length_c   1.000
_cell.angle_alpha   90.00
_cell.angle_beta   90.00
_cell.angle_gamma   90.00
#
_symmetry.space_group_name_H-M   'P 1'
#
loop_
_entity.id
_entity.type
_entity.pdbx_description
1 polymer ?
#
loop_
_entity_poly.entity_id
_entity_poly.type
_entity_poly.pdbx_seq_one_letter_code
_entity_poly.pdbx_strand_id
1 'polypeptide(L)'
;QYRLTLLKGSVRETWLLGNNTHVVLYDASDFGSFSAPRVWWMFRVFGHTSVSVLDGGFKNWLTEGHPVIYQKCKSAIGLFLFISDTEPGHIPGSINMPFPSFLDSTSGLERPVEELKKLFQQAGVDMQKPFWVTCCSGVTACHIALAAHLCGHPGVCLYDGAWAEWFTRAKCDLYYYKF
;
A
#
# COMPACT_ATOMS: atom_id res chain seq x y z
N GLN A 1 32.31 -11.73 6.26
CA GLN A 1 31.54 -12.95 6.58
C GLN A 1 30.44 -12.58 7.55
N TYR A 2 29.19 -12.48 7.12
CA TYR A 2 28.04 -12.48 8.02
C TYR A 2 27.01 -13.45 7.44
N ARG A 3 26.78 -14.52 8.19
CA ARG A 3 25.99 -15.70 7.83
C ARG A 3 24.76 -15.66 8.72
N LEU A 4 23.61 -15.24 8.20
CA LEU A 4 22.33 -15.53 8.85
C LEU A 4 21.83 -16.86 8.28
N THR A 5 21.87 -17.89 9.12
CA THR A 5 21.28 -19.19 8.85
C THR A 5 20.06 -19.30 9.73
N LEU A 6 18.85 -19.31 9.16
CA LEU A 6 17.64 -19.72 9.87
C LEU A 6 16.78 -20.64 8.99
N LEU A 7 16.62 -21.85 9.55
CA LEU A 7 15.58 -22.88 9.40
C LEU A 7 15.50 -23.72 8.10
N LYS A 8 15.94 -24.98 8.26
CA LYS A 8 15.53 -26.16 7.49
C LYS A 8 14.05 -26.48 7.82
N GLY A 9 13.20 -26.58 6.80
CA GLY A 9 11.93 -27.31 6.87
C GLY A 9 10.72 -26.62 6.24
N SER A 10 10.19 -27.24 5.17
CA SER A 10 8.84 -27.10 4.58
C SER A 10 8.58 -25.98 3.55
N VAL A 11 8.07 -26.45 2.40
CA VAL A 11 7.44 -25.76 1.26
C VAL A 11 8.28 -24.65 0.57
N ARG A 12 9.16 -25.06 -0.34
CA ARG A 12 9.58 -24.20 -1.46
C ARG A 12 8.64 -24.40 -2.64
N GLU A 13 7.45 -23.80 -2.57
CA GLU A 13 6.83 -23.26 -3.79
C GLU A 13 7.32 -21.81 -3.87
N THR A 14 8.61 -21.65 -4.17
CA THR A 14 9.19 -20.34 -4.43
C THR A 14 8.59 -19.88 -5.76
N TRP A 15 7.78 -18.81 -5.72
CA TRP A 15 7.33 -18.14 -6.94
C TRP A 15 8.53 -17.98 -7.88
N LEU A 16 8.42 -18.47 -9.12
CA LEU A 16 9.49 -18.45 -10.13
C LEU A 16 9.76 -17.03 -10.66
N LEU A 17 9.77 -16.04 -9.78
CA LEU A 17 10.07 -14.65 -10.11
C LEU A 17 11.60 -14.52 -10.14
N GLY A 18 12.14 -14.36 -11.35
CA GLY A 18 13.51 -13.89 -11.50
C GLY A 18 13.59 -12.40 -11.13
N ASN A 19 14.79 -11.92 -10.77
CA ASN A 19 14.99 -10.50 -10.44
C ASN A 19 14.56 -9.53 -11.56
N ASN A 20 14.48 -10.01 -12.80
CA ASN A 20 14.12 -9.22 -13.98
C ASN A 20 12.69 -9.47 -14.47
N THR A 21 11.93 -10.36 -13.83
CA THR A 21 10.54 -10.62 -14.20
C THR A 21 9.70 -9.39 -13.88
N HIS A 22 8.90 -8.90 -14.84
CA HIS A 22 7.94 -7.84 -14.56
C HIS A 22 6.75 -8.41 -13.79
N VAL A 23 6.42 -7.82 -12.65
CA VAL A 23 5.31 -8.27 -11.79
C VAL A 23 4.16 -7.27 -11.90
N VAL A 24 2.97 -7.76 -12.27
CA VAL A 24 1.74 -6.96 -12.26
C VAL A 24 0.90 -7.39 -11.07
N LEU A 25 0.58 -6.44 -10.20
CA LEU A 25 -0.16 -6.65 -8.96
C LEU A 25 -1.57 -6.07 -9.08
N TYR A 26 -2.54 -6.77 -8.52
CA TYR A 26 -3.93 -6.31 -8.47
C TYR A 26 -4.63 -6.93 -7.26
N ASP A 27 -5.76 -6.36 -6.87
CA ASP A 27 -6.67 -6.96 -5.91
C ASP A 27 -8.12 -6.88 -6.41
N ALA A 28 -9.04 -7.44 -5.64
CA ALA A 28 -10.46 -7.52 -5.96
C ALA A 28 -11.31 -6.55 -5.14
N SER A 29 -10.73 -5.43 -4.69
CA SER A 29 -11.48 -4.40 -3.96
C SER A 29 -12.50 -3.71 -4.87
N ASP A 30 -13.66 -3.37 -4.28
CA ASP A 30 -14.68 -2.55 -4.97
C ASP A 30 -14.21 -1.12 -5.26
N PHE A 31 -13.18 -0.65 -4.55
CA PHE A 31 -12.52 0.64 -4.84
C PHE A 31 -11.68 0.60 -6.12
N GLY A 32 -11.38 -0.59 -6.66
CA GLY A 32 -10.46 -0.81 -7.79
C GLY A 32 -9.03 -1.12 -7.33
N SER A 33 -8.61 -0.63 -6.16
CA SER A 33 -7.32 -0.93 -5.56
C SER A 33 -7.37 -0.68 -4.04
N PHE A 34 -6.75 -1.57 -3.25
CA PHE A 34 -6.70 -1.47 -1.78
C PHE A 34 -5.41 -2.03 -1.16
N SER A 35 -5.06 -3.25 -1.54
CA SER A 35 -3.91 -4.00 -1.00
C SER A 35 -2.78 -4.16 -2.03
N ALA A 36 -3.06 -4.03 -3.32
CA ALA A 36 -2.05 -4.10 -4.37
C ALA A 36 -0.92 -3.06 -4.17
N PRO A 37 -1.19 -1.79 -3.77
CA PRO A 37 -0.12 -0.81 -3.52
C PRO A 37 0.78 -1.22 -2.35
N ARG A 38 0.26 -1.96 -1.37
CA ARG A 38 1.08 -2.49 -0.27
C ARG A 38 2.11 -3.48 -0.77
N VAL A 39 1.69 -4.44 -1.60
CA VAL A 39 2.61 -5.42 -2.18
C VAL A 39 3.59 -4.73 -3.13
N TRP A 40 3.14 -3.76 -3.93
CA TRP A 40 4.00 -2.94 -4.79
C TRP A 40 5.10 -2.23 -3.99
N TRP A 41 4.73 -1.59 -2.88
CA TRP A 41 5.69 -0.93 -2.00
C TRP A 41 6.71 -1.93 -1.44
N MET A 42 6.27 -3.11 -1.01
CA MET A 42 7.15 -4.17 -0.51
C MET A 42 8.18 -4.63 -1.55
N PHE A 43 7.77 -4.88 -2.81
CA PHE A 43 8.72 -5.25 -3.88
C PHE A 43 9.83 -4.21 -4.04
N ARG A 44 9.46 -2.92 -3.99
CA ARG A 44 10.43 -1.81 -4.12
C ARG A 44 11.37 -1.72 -2.92
N VAL A 45 10.89 -1.95 -1.70
CA VAL A 45 11.73 -2.02 -0.50
C VAL A 45 12.79 -3.12 -0.62
N PHE A 46 12.44 -4.25 -1.22
CA PHE A 46 13.38 -5.35 -1.49
C PHE A 46 14.22 -5.18 -2.78
N GLY A 47 14.16 -4.01 -3.43
CA GLY A 47 14.98 -3.68 -4.60
C GLY A 47 14.45 -4.20 -5.94
N HIS A 48 13.25 -4.77 -5.98
CA HIS A 48 12.61 -5.19 -7.22
C HIS A 48 11.76 -4.04 -7.80
N THR A 49 12.30 -3.34 -8.79
CA THR A 49 11.68 -2.14 -9.38
C THR A 49 10.77 -2.43 -10.56
N SER A 50 10.86 -3.61 -11.17
CA SER A 50 10.03 -4.04 -12.30
C SER A 50 8.65 -4.51 -11.84
N VAL A 51 7.90 -3.62 -11.21
CA VAL A 51 6.60 -3.92 -10.62
C VAL A 51 5.59 -2.82 -10.92
N SER A 52 4.41 -3.22 -11.38
CA SER A 52 3.28 -2.33 -11.70
C SER A 52 2.02 -2.76 -10.96
N VAL A 53 1.11 -1.82 -10.74
CA VAL A 53 -0.24 -2.08 -10.24
C VAL A 53 -1.22 -1.98 -11.40
N LEU A 54 -2.14 -2.93 -11.52
CA LEU A 54 -3.22 -2.89 -12.50
C LEU A 54 -4.24 -1.84 -12.07
N ASP A 55 -4.37 -0.78 -12.87
CA ASP A 55 -5.31 0.29 -12.62
C ASP A 55 -6.76 -0.22 -12.76
N GLY A 56 -7.61 0.07 -11.76
CA GLY A 56 -8.98 -0.48 -11.66
C GLY A 56 -9.08 -1.93 -11.18
N GLY A 57 -7.96 -2.62 -11.01
CA GLY A 57 -7.88 -3.96 -10.43
C GLY A 57 -8.76 -5.02 -11.10
N PHE A 58 -9.11 -6.07 -10.35
CA PHE A 58 -9.91 -7.18 -10.89
C PHE A 58 -11.36 -6.77 -11.18
N LYS A 59 -11.88 -5.76 -10.46
CA LYS A 59 -13.22 -5.21 -10.68
C LYS A 59 -13.39 -4.71 -12.11
N ASN A 60 -12.46 -3.88 -12.58
CA ASN A 60 -12.54 -3.34 -13.94
C ASN A 60 -12.21 -4.40 -14.97
N TRP A 61 -11.28 -5.32 -14.66
CA TRP A 61 -10.99 -6.47 -15.52
C TRP A 61 -12.26 -7.26 -15.88
N LEU A 62 -13.10 -7.54 -14.88
CA LEU A 62 -14.38 -8.21 -15.08
C LEU A 62 -15.40 -7.34 -15.81
N THR A 63 -15.48 -6.05 -15.45
CA THR A 63 -16.45 -5.10 -16.03
C THR A 63 -16.19 -4.87 -17.52
N GLU A 64 -14.92 -4.89 -17.93
CA GLU A 64 -14.49 -4.77 -19.33
C GLU A 64 -14.62 -6.08 -20.12
N GLY A 65 -15.00 -7.19 -19.46
CA GLY A 65 -15.24 -8.48 -20.10
C GLY A 65 -13.96 -9.23 -20.51
N HIS A 66 -12.83 -8.95 -19.86
CA HIS A 66 -11.59 -9.66 -20.12
C HIS A 66 -11.64 -11.12 -19.68
N PRO A 67 -10.88 -12.02 -20.33
CA PRO A 67 -10.92 -13.45 -20.01
C PRO A 67 -10.45 -13.75 -18.58
N VAL A 68 -11.08 -14.76 -17.97
CA VAL A 68 -10.69 -15.30 -16.65
C VAL A 68 -10.50 -16.80 -16.74
N ILE A 69 -9.49 -17.31 -16.04
CA ILE A 69 -9.20 -18.74 -15.96
C ILE A 69 -9.38 -19.18 -14.51
N TYR A 70 -10.23 -20.18 -14.31
CA TYR A 70 -10.42 -20.81 -12.99
C TYR A 70 -9.51 -22.03 -12.89
N GLN A 71 -8.29 -21.80 -12.40
CA GLN A 71 -7.37 -22.88 -12.07
C GLN A 71 -7.08 -22.87 -10.57
N LYS A 72 -7.23 -24.03 -9.92
CA LYS A 72 -6.92 -24.18 -8.50
C LYS A 72 -5.41 -24.00 -8.30
N CYS A 73 -4.99 -22.84 -7.83
CA CYS A 73 -3.60 -22.59 -7.47
C CYS A 73 -3.30 -23.29 -6.13
N LYS A 74 -2.18 -24.01 -6.04
CA LYS A 74 -1.69 -24.55 -4.76
C LYS A 74 -1.28 -23.35 -3.92
N SER A 75 -1.98 -23.10 -2.82
CA SER A 75 -1.95 -21.82 -2.11
C SER A 75 -0.64 -21.56 -1.37
N ALA A 76 -0.17 -20.31 -1.41
CA ALA A 76 0.57 -19.72 -0.29
C ALA A 76 -0.45 -19.14 0.69
N ILE A 77 -0.43 -19.59 1.95
CA ILE A 77 -1.27 -19.04 3.02
C ILE A 77 -0.64 -17.72 3.47
N GLY A 78 -1.29 -16.60 3.14
CA GLY A 78 -1.01 -15.30 3.75
C GLY A 78 -2.02 -15.05 4.86
N LEU A 79 -1.61 -15.11 6.12
CA LEU A 79 -2.46 -14.72 7.24
C LEU A 79 -2.47 -13.19 7.34
N PHE A 80 -3.61 -12.57 7.04
CA PHE A 80 -3.83 -11.14 7.29
C PHE A 80 -4.47 -11.01 8.68
N LEU A 81 -3.69 -10.61 9.68
CA LEU A 81 -4.20 -10.33 11.02
C LEU A 81 -4.69 -8.88 11.08
N PHE A 82 -6.00 -8.70 11.23
CA PHE A 82 -6.55 -7.43 11.69
C PHE A 82 -6.33 -7.35 13.21
N ILE A 83 -5.54 -6.39 13.66
CA ILE A 83 -5.45 -6.05 15.09
C ILE A 83 -6.59 -5.06 15.36
N SER A 84 -7.56 -5.46 16.20
CA SER A 84 -8.80 -4.71 16.47
C SER A 84 -8.76 -3.83 17.72
N ASP A 85 -7.61 -3.71 18.40
CA ASP A 85 -7.55 -3.12 19.75
C ASP A 85 -6.93 -1.71 19.78
N THR A 86 -7.35 -0.82 18.87
CA THR A 86 -6.88 0.58 18.85
C THR A 86 -8.04 1.56 18.97
N GLU A 87 -7.91 2.54 19.87
CA GLU A 87 -8.88 3.64 19.98
C GLU A 87 -8.71 4.65 18.82
N PRO A 88 -9.76 5.43 18.49
CA PRO A 88 -9.66 6.50 17.51
C PRO A 88 -8.65 7.58 17.92
N GLY A 89 -7.78 7.97 17.00
CA GLY A 89 -6.79 9.02 17.22
C GLY A 89 -5.90 9.26 16.01
N HIS A 90 -4.95 10.17 16.16
CA HIS A 90 -3.95 10.45 15.13
C HIS A 90 -2.62 10.89 15.77
N ILE A 91 -1.53 10.70 15.04
CA ILE A 91 -0.20 11.18 15.44
C ILE A 91 -0.18 12.71 15.33
N PRO A 92 0.25 13.45 16.36
CA PRO A 92 0.34 14.91 16.34
C PRO A 92 1.10 15.45 15.13
N GLY A 93 0.57 16.49 14.49
CA GLY A 93 1.16 17.07 13.28
C GLY A 93 0.87 16.30 11.98
N SER A 94 0.13 15.20 12.04
CA SER A 94 -0.27 14.46 10.84
C SER A 94 -1.32 15.21 10.02
N ILE A 95 -1.22 15.09 8.70
CA ILE A 95 -2.20 15.58 7.73
C ILE A 95 -3.08 14.41 7.30
N ASN A 96 -4.40 14.60 7.33
CA ASN A 96 -5.34 13.57 6.90
C ASN A 96 -5.50 13.62 5.37
N MET A 97 -5.13 12.52 4.70
CA MET A 97 -5.37 12.29 3.29
C MET A 97 -6.04 10.93 3.10
N PRO A 98 -7.38 10.85 3.03
CA PRO A 98 -8.08 9.58 2.96
C PRO A 98 -7.83 8.92 1.60
N PHE A 99 -7.39 7.65 1.60
CA PHE A 99 -7.03 6.92 0.38
C PHE A 99 -8.09 6.92 -0.74
N PRO A 100 -9.42 6.88 -0.46
CA PRO A 100 -10.41 6.87 -1.53
C PRO A 100 -10.39 8.16 -2.37
N SER A 101 -9.86 9.27 -1.84
CA SER A 101 -9.73 10.51 -2.60
C SER A 101 -8.71 10.43 -3.74
N PHE A 102 -7.82 9.44 -3.73
CA PHE A 102 -6.83 9.21 -4.79
C PHE A 102 -7.36 8.39 -5.95
N LEU A 103 -8.49 7.71 -5.74
CA LEU A 103 -9.20 6.95 -6.75
C LEU A 103 -10.40 7.76 -7.27
N ASP A 104 -10.75 7.56 -8.52
CA ASP A 104 -12.02 8.03 -9.05
C ASP A 104 -13.15 7.13 -8.55
N SER A 105 -14.13 7.70 -7.86
CA SER A 105 -15.20 6.94 -7.21
C SER A 105 -16.14 6.22 -8.19
N THR A 106 -16.16 6.63 -9.46
CA THR A 106 -17.06 6.08 -10.47
C THR A 106 -16.40 4.92 -11.21
N SER A 107 -15.19 5.16 -11.70
CA SER A 107 -14.41 4.21 -12.51
C SER A 107 -13.52 3.29 -11.68
N GLY A 108 -13.18 3.65 -10.43
CA GLY A 108 -12.23 2.90 -9.61
C GLY A 108 -10.78 3.01 -10.09
N LEU A 109 -10.48 3.91 -11.02
CA LEU A 109 -9.13 4.15 -11.54
C LEU A 109 -8.38 5.14 -10.66
N GLU A 110 -7.05 5.09 -10.69
CA GLU A 110 -6.19 6.12 -10.11
C GLU A 110 -6.45 7.47 -10.80
N ARG A 111 -6.52 8.54 -10.02
CA ARG A 111 -6.74 9.88 -10.57
C ARG A 111 -5.57 10.33 -11.44
N PRO A 112 -5.82 11.21 -12.43
CA PRO A 112 -4.75 11.80 -13.23
C PRO A 112 -3.71 12.52 -12.37
N VAL A 113 -2.44 12.48 -12.78
CA VAL A 113 -1.31 13.09 -12.05
C VAL A 113 -1.56 14.56 -11.67
N GLU A 114 -2.22 15.33 -12.53
CA GLU A 114 -2.52 16.74 -12.25
C GLU A 114 -3.56 16.92 -11.13
N GLU A 115 -4.49 15.97 -10.95
CA GLU A 115 -5.40 15.95 -9.80
C GLU A 115 -4.69 15.49 -8.54
N LEU A 116 -3.83 14.46 -8.65
CA LEU A 116 -3.04 13.97 -7.52
C LEU A 116 -2.15 15.08 -6.93
N LYS A 117 -1.46 15.84 -7.78
CA LYS A 117 -0.67 17.01 -7.36
C LYS A 117 -1.52 18.04 -6.62
N LYS A 118 -2.75 18.30 -7.10
CA LYS A 118 -3.69 19.21 -6.44
C LYS A 118 -4.11 18.70 -5.06
N LEU A 119 -4.35 17.39 -4.91
CA LEU A 119 -4.68 16.80 -3.61
C LEU A 119 -3.55 17.01 -2.60
N PHE A 120 -2.30 16.75 -2.98
CA PHE A 120 -1.15 17.03 -2.12
C PHE A 120 -1.02 18.51 -1.76
N GLN A 121 -1.18 19.40 -2.75
CA GLN A 121 -1.12 20.84 -2.54
C GLN A 121 -2.22 21.34 -1.59
N GLN A 122 -3.46 20.89 -1.79
CA GLN A 122 -4.61 21.24 -0.96
C GLN A 122 -4.48 20.74 0.48
N ALA A 123 -3.85 19.58 0.66
CA ALA A 123 -3.53 19.03 1.97
C ALA A 123 -2.36 19.76 2.67
N GLY A 124 -1.66 20.66 1.97
CA GLY A 124 -0.48 21.36 2.49
C GLY A 124 0.79 20.51 2.49
N VAL A 125 0.84 19.45 1.69
CA VAL A 125 2.01 18.58 1.55
C VAL A 125 2.97 19.17 0.53
N ASP A 126 4.19 19.49 0.97
CA ASP A 126 5.27 19.92 0.10
C ASP A 126 5.96 18.71 -0.54
N MET A 127 5.61 18.43 -1.80
CA MET A 127 6.15 17.33 -2.60
C MET A 127 7.64 17.49 -2.96
N GLN A 128 8.29 18.60 -2.60
CA GLN A 128 9.73 18.76 -2.77
C GLN A 128 10.52 18.33 -1.52
N LYS A 129 9.85 18.14 -0.39
CA LYS A 129 10.46 17.73 0.88
C LYS A 129 10.20 16.26 1.15
N PRO A 130 11.11 15.58 1.87
CA PRO A 130 10.84 14.22 2.32
C PRO A 130 9.66 14.22 3.28
N PHE A 131 8.72 13.30 3.05
CA PHE A 131 7.62 12.99 3.96
C PHE A 131 7.46 11.48 4.09
N TRP A 132 6.73 11.08 5.13
CA TRP A 132 6.37 9.69 5.38
C TRP A 132 4.86 9.55 5.50
N VAL A 133 4.36 8.36 5.26
CA VAL A 133 2.93 8.04 5.30
C VAL A 133 2.67 6.96 6.34
N THR A 134 1.46 6.96 6.88
CA THR A 134 0.97 5.98 7.85
C THR A 134 -0.54 5.85 7.73
N CYS A 135 -1.10 4.75 8.23
CA CYS A 135 -2.54 4.59 8.38
C CYS A 135 -2.83 3.77 9.64
N CYS A 136 -3.80 2.87 9.62
CA CYS A 136 -4.09 1.98 10.75
C CYS A 136 -3.11 0.79 10.82
N SER A 137 -2.89 0.12 9.68
CA SER A 137 -2.11 -1.13 9.57
C SER A 137 -1.02 -1.10 8.48
N GLY A 138 -0.72 0.07 7.91
CA GLY A 138 0.31 0.25 6.88
C GLY A 138 -0.11 -0.20 5.46
N VAL A 139 -1.38 -0.58 5.25
CA VAL A 139 -1.88 -1.02 3.93
C VAL A 139 -2.25 0.17 3.06
N THR A 140 -3.28 0.92 3.47
CA THR A 140 -3.87 2.01 2.66
C THR A 140 -2.94 3.21 2.49
N ALA A 141 -1.98 3.43 3.39
CA ALA A 141 -0.94 4.44 3.25
C ALA A 141 -0.08 4.23 1.99
N CYS A 142 0.02 3.00 1.50
CA CYS A 142 0.76 2.68 0.28
C CYS A 142 0.11 3.27 -0.98
N HIS A 143 -1.19 3.60 -0.97
CA HIS A 143 -1.81 4.37 -2.06
C HIS A 143 -1.22 5.78 -2.17
N ILE A 144 -1.00 6.45 -1.03
CA ILE A 144 -0.43 7.80 -1.02
C ILE A 144 1.02 7.73 -1.53
N ALA A 145 1.78 6.69 -1.14
CA ALA A 145 3.12 6.46 -1.68
C ALA A 145 3.11 6.17 -3.18
N LEU A 146 2.14 5.41 -3.69
CA LEU A 146 1.96 5.16 -5.13
C LEU A 146 1.61 6.47 -5.87
N ALA A 147 0.65 7.23 -5.38
CA ALA A 147 0.27 8.52 -5.95
C ALA A 147 1.45 9.51 -5.97
N ALA A 148 2.22 9.58 -4.89
CA ALA A 148 3.42 10.39 -4.83
C ALA A 148 4.47 9.93 -5.85
N HIS A 149 4.64 8.63 -6.03
CA HIS A 149 5.53 8.06 -7.05
C HIS A 149 5.09 8.44 -8.47
N LEU A 150 3.79 8.35 -8.78
CA LEU A 150 3.22 8.78 -10.07
C LEU A 150 3.42 10.29 -10.31
N CYS A 151 3.36 11.09 -9.25
CA CYS A 151 3.68 12.52 -9.28
C CYS A 151 5.18 12.83 -9.43
N GLY A 152 6.07 11.82 -9.47
CA GLY A 152 7.51 11.98 -9.64
C GLY A 152 8.31 12.12 -8.34
N HIS A 153 7.71 11.87 -7.17
CA HIS A 153 8.44 11.90 -5.90
C HIS A 153 9.52 10.79 -5.86
N PRO A 154 10.76 11.08 -5.42
CA PRO A 154 11.88 10.13 -5.50
C PRO A 154 11.71 8.90 -4.58
N GLY A 155 10.94 9.02 -3.52
CA GLY A 155 10.58 7.91 -2.64
C GLY A 155 9.89 8.37 -1.37
N VAL A 156 8.79 7.72 -1.00
CA VAL A 156 8.05 8.02 0.24
C VAL A 156 8.28 6.88 1.23
N CYS A 157 8.67 7.22 2.45
CA CYS A 157 8.81 6.23 3.51
C CYS A 157 7.43 5.87 4.09
N LEU A 158 7.24 4.60 4.40
CA LEU A 158 6.05 4.12 5.11
C LEU A 158 6.42 3.80 6.54
N TYR A 159 5.69 4.36 7.50
CA TYR A 159 5.74 3.87 8.87
C TYR A 159 4.88 2.62 9.00
N ASP A 160 5.51 1.46 8.91
CA ASP A 160 4.83 0.17 8.73
C ASP A 160 4.00 -0.27 9.93
N GLY A 161 4.49 -0.05 11.16
CA GLY A 161 3.74 -0.38 12.36
C GLY A 161 2.48 0.46 12.54
N ALA A 162 2.40 1.59 11.83
CA ALA A 162 1.20 2.38 11.66
C ALA A 162 0.56 2.81 13.01
N TRP A 163 -0.74 3.13 13.02
CA TRP A 163 -1.44 3.48 14.26
C TRP A 163 -1.43 2.35 15.28
N ALA A 164 -1.51 1.09 14.83
CA ALA A 164 -1.50 -0.08 15.72
C ALA A 164 -0.24 -0.14 16.60
N GLU A 165 0.94 0.10 16.02
CA GLU A 165 2.18 0.20 16.79
C GLU A 165 2.23 1.51 17.60
N TRP A 166 1.85 2.64 17.00
CA TRP A 166 1.93 3.93 17.68
C TRP A 166 1.09 3.96 18.95
N PHE A 167 -0.17 3.55 18.87
CA PHE A 167 -1.10 3.52 19.99
C PHE A 167 -0.60 2.64 21.13
N THR A 168 0.05 1.51 20.81
CA THR A 168 0.54 0.56 21.83
C THR A 168 1.89 0.96 22.44
N ARG A 169 2.72 1.73 21.75
CA ARG A 169 4.09 2.06 22.18
C ARG A 169 4.32 3.51 22.59
N ALA A 170 3.53 4.45 22.07
CA ALA A 170 3.70 5.87 22.36
C ALA A 170 3.20 6.20 23.78
N LYS A 171 3.83 7.22 24.39
CA LYS A 171 3.32 7.80 25.63
C LYS A 171 2.00 8.54 25.36
N CYS A 172 1.10 8.58 26.34
CA CYS A 172 -0.24 9.18 26.20
C CYS A 172 -0.25 10.63 25.67
N ASP A 173 0.79 11.41 25.95
CA ASP A 173 0.91 12.80 25.51
C ASP A 173 1.20 12.96 24.00
N LEU A 174 1.40 11.85 23.27
CA LEU A 174 1.77 11.81 21.86
C LEU A 174 0.63 11.35 20.94
N TYR A 175 -0.62 11.47 21.38
CA TYR A 175 -1.79 11.32 20.51
C TYR A 175 -3.00 12.12 21.00
N TYR A 176 -3.81 12.61 20.06
CA TYR A 176 -5.05 13.34 20.34
C TYR A 176 -6.28 12.50 20.03
N TYR A 177 -7.23 12.48 20.95
CA TYR A 177 -8.60 12.03 20.71
C TYR A 177 -9.40 13.18 20.11
N LYS A 178 -10.09 12.93 19.00
CA LYS A 178 -11.18 13.80 18.55
C LYS A 178 -12.48 13.09 18.92
N PHE A 179 -13.21 13.64 19.89
CA PHE A 179 -14.64 13.39 20.03
C PHE A 179 -15.39 14.09 18.88
#